data_AF-J3PB98-F1
#
_entry.id   AF-J3PB98-F1
#
_cell.length_a   1.000
_cell.length_b   1.000
_cell.length_c   1.000
_cell.angle_alpha   90.00
_cell.angle_beta   90.00
_cell.angle_gamma   90.00
#
_symmetry.space_group_name_H-M   'P 1'
#
loop_
_entity.id
_entity.type
_entity.pdbx_description
1 polymer ?
#
loop_
_entity_poly.entity_id
_entity_poly.type
_entity_poly.pdbx_seq_one_letter_code
_entity_poly.pdbx_strand_id
1 'polypeptide(L)'
;MAEIPELLGPCNFEAWKRTVRAHLAATRSAAFISANPPARPAGDEDSEEVSKWLARRTMAWWRIRSSIDKVVVHLEMAGWKPAKDDDDQDPKALWDKVVATISEMAHARVHVLIKEYLSMTVEKYGGDVKKYAERWFQVRQAMDQAGFSIPDERQINNLIHGLGTLYPNYVAVALDDHKGERRTPANLISAVFERVELMSSSATINSDNIDDGASDHQTASARNWSGRQRWRRY
;
A
#
# COMPACT_ATOMS: atom_id res chain seq x y z
N MET A 1 22.99 20.43 1.87
CA MET A 1 22.80 19.07 2.42
C MET A 1 21.33 18.73 2.20
N ALA A 2 21.00 17.52 1.69
CA ALA A 2 19.60 17.16 1.45
C ALA A 2 18.86 17.04 2.79
N GLU A 3 17.66 17.62 2.87
CA GLU A 3 16.78 17.51 4.02
C GLU A 3 16.31 16.07 4.21
N ILE A 4 16.26 15.59 5.45
CA ILE A 4 15.68 14.27 5.75
C ILE A 4 14.16 14.44 5.62
N PRO A 5 13.48 13.68 4.74
CA PRO A 5 12.04 13.80 4.61
C PRO A 5 11.36 13.37 5.93
N GLU A 6 10.18 13.90 6.20
CA GLU A 6 9.38 13.45 7.33
C GLU A 6 8.96 11.97 7.16
N LEU A 7 9.08 11.17 8.20
CA LEU A 7 8.62 9.78 8.21
C LEU A 7 7.10 9.74 8.33
N LEU A 8 6.42 9.26 7.28
CA LEU A 8 4.95 9.21 7.22
C LEU A 8 4.38 7.85 7.64
N GLY A 9 5.23 6.84 7.78
CA GLY A 9 4.84 5.47 8.09
C GLY A 9 5.50 4.46 7.14
N PRO A 10 4.91 3.26 6.97
CA PRO A 10 5.49 2.21 6.12
C PRO A 10 5.71 2.61 4.65
N CYS A 11 4.91 3.55 4.12
CA CYS A 11 4.94 3.92 2.70
C CYS A 11 6.22 4.62 2.24
N ASN A 12 6.90 5.36 3.12
CA ASN A 12 8.15 6.05 2.80
C ASN A 12 9.33 5.61 3.68
N PHE A 13 9.16 4.56 4.48
CA PHE A 13 10.12 4.13 5.49
C PHE A 13 11.51 3.79 4.92
N GLU A 14 11.58 3.03 3.83
CA GLU A 14 12.87 2.66 3.22
C GLU A 14 13.59 3.86 2.59
N ALA A 15 12.84 4.81 2.02
CA ALA A 15 13.40 6.06 1.51
C ALA A 15 13.94 6.92 2.67
N TRP A 16 13.14 7.07 3.73
CA TRP A 16 13.53 7.77 4.96
C TRP A 16 14.79 7.18 5.58
N LYS A 17 14.82 5.87 5.79
CA LYS A 17 15.95 5.12 6.36
C LYS A 17 17.25 5.33 5.57
N ARG A 18 17.16 5.32 4.24
CA ARG A 18 18.29 5.61 3.35
C ARG A 18 18.80 7.04 3.53
N THR A 19 17.90 8.02 3.57
CA THR A 19 18.26 9.44 3.72
C THR A 19 18.86 9.74 5.09
N VAL A 20 18.31 9.19 6.18
CA VAL A 20 18.90 9.33 7.52
C VAL A 20 20.32 8.78 7.54
N ARG A 21 20.54 7.56 7.04
CA ARG A 21 21.87 6.95 6.98
C ARG A 21 22.86 7.78 6.16
N ALA A 22 22.43 8.29 5.01
CA ALA A 22 23.27 9.15 4.17
C ALA A 22 23.64 10.45 4.90
N HIS A 23 22.68 11.08 5.58
CA HIS A 23 22.91 12.29 6.36
C HIS A 23 23.88 12.02 7.53
N LEU A 24 23.67 10.95 8.30
CA LEU A 24 24.55 10.60 9.41
C LEU A 24 25.96 10.21 8.94
N ALA A 25 26.09 9.63 7.74
CA ALA A 25 27.40 9.37 7.14
C ALA A 25 28.13 10.68 6.82
N ALA A 26 27.42 11.66 6.23
CA ALA A 26 27.98 12.97 5.91
C ALA A 26 28.45 13.74 7.17
N THR A 27 27.76 13.58 8.30
CA THR A 27 28.11 14.22 9.58
C THR A 27 29.07 13.39 10.44
N ARG A 28 29.57 12.25 9.95
CA ARG A 28 30.40 11.30 10.72
C ARG A 28 29.74 10.80 12.00
N SER A 29 28.41 10.66 11.98
CA SER A 29 27.58 10.19 13.10
C SER A 29 26.94 8.83 12.85
N ALA A 30 27.12 8.22 11.67
CA ALA A 30 26.48 6.95 11.30
C ALA A 30 26.79 5.78 12.27
N ALA A 31 27.96 5.78 12.92
CA ALA A 31 28.34 4.74 13.87
C ALA A 31 27.38 4.65 15.07
N PHE A 32 26.73 5.75 15.46
CA PHE A 32 25.81 5.80 16.61
C PHE A 32 24.51 5.05 16.40
N ILE A 33 24.14 4.69 15.16
CA ILE A 33 22.97 3.83 14.88
C ILE A 33 23.38 2.42 14.41
N SER A 34 24.67 2.11 14.46
CA SER A 34 25.19 0.79 14.07
C SER A 34 24.96 -0.25 15.17
N ALA A 35 25.15 -1.54 14.85
CA ALA A 35 24.99 -2.61 15.82
C ALA A 35 25.89 -2.45 17.06
N ASN A 36 27.05 -1.80 16.91
CA ASN A 36 27.99 -1.51 17.98
C ASN A 36 28.27 0.00 18.03
N PRO A 37 27.40 0.80 18.68
CA PRO A 37 27.62 2.23 18.84
C PRO A 37 28.94 2.51 19.55
N PRO A 38 29.65 3.61 19.22
CA PRO A 38 30.89 3.95 19.89
C PRO A 38 30.63 4.23 21.38
N ALA A 39 31.37 3.55 22.25
CA ALA A 39 31.35 3.82 23.68
C ALA A 39 31.82 5.25 23.97
N ARG A 40 31.39 5.80 25.11
CA ARG A 40 31.90 7.08 25.61
C ARG A 40 33.43 6.96 25.79
N PRO A 41 34.23 7.89 25.25
CA PRO A 41 35.67 7.93 25.49
C PRO A 41 35.98 8.05 27.00
N ALA A 42 37.12 7.52 27.42
CA ALA A 42 37.60 7.70 28.79
C ALA A 42 38.09 9.15 28.97
N GLY A 43 37.67 9.81 30.04
CA GLY A 43 38.06 11.18 30.35
C GLY A 43 36.95 11.97 31.04
N ASP A 44 37.34 13.13 31.57
CA ASP A 44 36.41 14.08 32.20
C ASP A 44 35.47 14.70 31.15
N GLU A 45 34.35 15.27 31.62
CA GLU A 45 33.32 15.87 30.75
C GLU A 45 33.88 16.99 29.86
N ASP A 46 34.88 17.72 30.33
CA ASP A 46 35.52 18.82 29.62
C ASP A 46 36.57 18.37 28.60
N SER A 47 36.83 17.05 28.49
CA SER A 47 37.77 16.57 27.48
C SER A 47 37.22 16.78 26.07
N GLU A 48 38.09 17.22 25.15
CA GLU A 48 37.71 17.51 23.77
C GLU A 48 37.11 16.27 23.06
N GLU A 49 37.59 15.09 23.41
CA GLU A 49 37.08 13.82 22.88
C GLU A 49 35.66 13.50 23.36
N VAL A 50 35.39 13.65 24.66
CA VAL A 50 34.04 13.46 25.23
C VAL A 50 33.07 14.51 24.66
N SER A 51 33.50 15.77 24.56
CA SER A 51 32.72 16.85 23.95
C SER A 51 32.37 16.57 22.48
N LYS A 52 33.34 16.12 21.67
CA LYS A 52 33.12 15.72 20.27
C LYS A 52 32.18 14.51 20.16
N TRP A 53 32.32 13.52 21.05
CA TRP A 53 31.46 12.35 21.09
C TRP A 53 30.01 12.74 21.42
N LEU A 54 29.80 13.55 22.47
CA LEU A 54 28.49 14.07 22.87
C LEU A 54 27.84 14.85 21.73
N ALA A 55 28.56 15.80 21.12
CA ALA A 55 28.02 16.60 20.03
C ALA A 55 27.54 15.74 18.84
N ARG A 56 28.30 14.70 18.48
CA ARG A 56 27.91 13.79 17.38
C ARG A 56 26.74 12.88 17.77
N ARG A 57 26.70 12.40 19.01
CA ARG A 57 25.60 11.59 19.56
C ARG A 57 24.29 12.37 19.56
N THR A 58 24.31 13.57 20.16
CA THR A 58 23.18 14.49 20.21
C THR A 58 22.73 14.90 18.80
N MET A 59 23.66 15.19 17.89
CA MET A 59 23.31 15.47 16.49
C MET A 59 22.62 14.28 15.82
N ALA A 60 23.10 13.06 16.02
CA ALA A 60 22.46 11.86 15.46
C ALA A 60 21.03 11.72 15.97
N TRP A 61 20.86 11.87 17.28
CA TRP A 61 19.56 11.76 17.94
C TRP A 61 18.59 12.82 17.41
N TRP A 62 18.99 14.10 17.38
CA TRP A 62 18.15 15.19 16.89
C TRP A 62 17.73 15.01 15.44
N ARG A 63 18.63 14.50 14.57
CA ARG A 63 18.31 14.26 13.15
C ARG A 63 17.25 13.18 12.98
N ILE A 64 17.26 12.15 13.81
CA ILE A 64 16.22 11.12 13.81
C ILE A 64 14.94 11.72 14.38
N ARG A 65 15.01 12.27 15.61
CA ARG A 65 13.87 12.78 16.38
C ARG A 65 13.06 13.85 15.63
N SER A 66 13.72 14.76 14.92
CA SER A 66 13.08 15.84 14.17
C SER A 66 12.39 15.39 12.87
N SER A 67 12.60 14.14 12.45
CA SER A 67 12.06 13.61 11.20
C SER A 67 10.97 12.55 11.41
N ILE A 68 10.49 12.38 12.64
CA ILE A 68 9.55 11.31 13.03
C ILE A 68 8.29 11.85 13.72
N ASP A 69 8.04 13.16 13.70
CA ASP A 69 6.91 13.80 14.39
C ASP A 69 5.57 13.19 13.98
N LYS A 70 5.40 12.82 12.71
CA LYS A 70 4.16 12.19 12.21
C LYS A 70 3.91 10.77 12.72
N VAL A 71 4.94 10.09 13.25
CA VAL A 71 4.81 8.72 13.78
C VAL A 71 5.02 8.62 15.29
N VAL A 72 5.21 9.74 15.99
CA VAL A 72 5.38 9.81 17.45
C VAL A 72 4.29 9.05 18.19
N VAL A 73 3.02 9.27 17.84
CA VAL A 73 1.88 8.59 18.50
C VAL A 73 1.98 7.06 18.37
N HIS A 74 2.47 6.56 17.23
CA HIS A 74 2.66 5.12 17.04
C HIS A 74 3.82 4.58 17.86
N LEU A 75 4.90 5.36 18.01
CA LEU A 75 6.02 5.01 18.89
C LEU A 75 5.56 4.95 20.35
N GLU A 76 4.74 5.92 20.78
CA GLU A 76 4.16 5.97 22.12
C GLU A 76 3.25 4.77 22.40
N MET A 77 2.38 4.42 21.45
CA MET A 77 1.56 3.21 21.53
C MET A 77 2.41 1.93 21.61
N ALA A 78 3.58 1.92 20.97
CA ALA A 78 4.55 0.83 21.07
C ALA A 78 5.36 0.87 22.38
N GLY A 79 5.11 1.83 23.27
CA GLY A 79 5.74 1.94 24.59
C GLY A 79 6.96 2.87 24.65
N TRP A 80 7.21 3.69 23.63
CA TRP A 80 8.16 4.81 23.73
C TRP A 80 7.58 5.88 24.65
N LYS A 81 8.42 6.46 25.52
CA LYS A 81 8.02 7.48 26.48
C LYS A 81 8.92 8.69 26.27
N PRO A 82 8.51 9.70 25.48
CA PRO A 82 9.35 10.84 25.13
C PRO A 82 10.01 11.49 26.35
N ALA A 83 9.24 11.73 27.42
CA ALA A 83 9.75 12.37 28.64
C ALA A 83 10.83 11.58 29.39
N LYS A 84 10.99 10.28 29.15
CA LYS A 84 12.01 9.43 29.79
C LYS A 84 13.10 9.02 28.80
N ASP A 85 12.69 8.67 27.59
CA ASP A 85 13.57 8.13 26.57
C ASP A 85 14.34 9.24 25.81
N ASP A 86 13.88 10.50 25.90
CA ASP A 86 14.60 11.66 25.35
C ASP A 86 15.68 12.18 26.32
N ASP A 87 15.62 11.85 27.61
CA ASP A 87 16.61 12.28 28.62
C ASP A 87 18.00 11.72 28.30
N ASP A 88 18.06 10.44 27.93
CA ASP A 88 19.32 9.78 27.60
C ASP A 88 19.83 10.16 26.21
N GLN A 89 19.01 10.76 25.33
CA GLN A 89 19.33 11.08 23.93
C GLN A 89 20.08 9.95 23.20
N ASP A 90 19.64 8.70 23.36
CA ASP A 90 20.28 7.55 22.72
C ASP A 90 19.81 7.40 21.27
N PRO A 91 20.63 7.76 20.25
CA PRO A 91 20.25 7.63 18.85
C PRO A 91 20.02 6.18 18.42
N LYS A 92 20.71 5.19 19.02
CA LYS A 92 20.53 3.78 18.66
C LYS A 92 19.19 3.28 19.16
N ALA A 93 18.87 3.55 20.42
CA ALA A 93 17.59 3.16 21.01
C ALA A 93 16.42 3.76 20.23
N LEU A 94 16.49 5.06 19.90
CA LEU A 94 15.47 5.73 19.09
C LEU A 94 15.38 5.12 17.68
N TRP A 95 16.52 4.92 17.01
CA TRP A 95 16.57 4.29 15.69
C TRP A 95 15.92 2.90 15.67
N ASP A 96 16.29 2.04 16.61
CA ASP A 96 15.74 0.69 16.71
C ASP A 96 14.26 0.70 17.01
N LYS A 97 13.81 1.61 17.90
CA LYS A 97 12.39 1.76 18.22
C LYS A 97 11.59 2.13 16.98
N VAL A 98 12.06 3.12 16.23
CA VAL A 98 11.44 3.53 14.95
C VAL A 98 11.41 2.36 13.97
N VAL A 99 12.54 1.67 13.79
CA VAL A 99 12.62 0.54 12.85
C VAL A 99 11.65 -0.58 13.24
N ALA A 100 11.60 -0.95 14.51
CA ALA A 100 10.71 -1.99 15.01
C ALA A 100 9.23 -1.61 14.84
N THR A 101 8.83 -0.42 15.32
CA THR A 101 7.43 0.03 15.27
C THR A 101 6.92 0.14 13.83
N ILE A 102 7.70 0.71 12.91
CA ILE A 102 7.25 0.87 11.52
C ILE A 102 7.18 -0.48 10.81
N SER A 103 8.12 -1.39 11.10
CA SER A 103 8.07 -2.75 10.56
C SER A 103 6.82 -3.50 11.05
N GLU A 104 6.49 -3.38 12.33
CA GLU A 104 5.26 -3.96 12.90
C GLU A 104 3.99 -3.37 12.25
N MET A 105 3.93 -2.05 12.05
CA MET A 105 2.83 -1.40 11.32
C MET A 105 2.71 -1.93 9.90
N ALA A 106 3.82 -2.16 9.20
CA ALA A 106 3.82 -2.72 7.86
C ALA A 106 3.24 -4.15 7.86
N HIS A 107 3.68 -4.99 8.80
CA HIS A 107 3.14 -6.35 8.96
C HIS A 107 1.65 -6.35 9.29
N ALA A 108 1.20 -5.53 10.24
CA ALA A 108 -0.21 -5.41 10.58
C ALA A 108 -1.06 -4.97 9.37
N ARG A 109 -0.57 -4.01 8.59
CA ARG A 109 -1.22 -3.56 7.36
C ARG A 109 -1.32 -4.69 6.33
N VAL A 110 -0.26 -5.48 6.13
CA VAL A 110 -0.28 -6.64 5.23
C VAL A 110 -1.33 -7.67 5.69
N HIS A 111 -1.42 -7.95 7.00
CA HIS A 111 -2.47 -8.85 7.52
C HIS A 111 -3.89 -8.36 7.24
N VAL A 112 -4.14 -7.05 7.41
CA VAL A 112 -5.45 -6.46 7.08
C VAL A 112 -5.74 -6.59 5.58
N LEU A 113 -4.75 -6.30 4.73
CA LEU A 113 -4.89 -6.43 3.28
C LEU A 113 -5.14 -7.88 2.84
N ILE A 114 -4.43 -8.86 3.42
CA ILE A 114 -4.65 -10.30 3.17
C ILE A 114 -6.08 -10.69 3.55
N LYS A 115 -6.54 -10.26 4.74
CA LYS A 115 -7.89 -10.58 5.22
C LYS A 115 -8.95 -9.96 4.31
N GLU A 116 -8.76 -8.71 3.91
CA GLU A 116 -9.63 -8.05 2.94
C GLU A 116 -9.66 -8.86 1.65
N TYR A 117 -8.50 -9.05 1.02
CA TYR A 117 -8.29 -9.77 -0.23
C TYR A 117 -8.99 -11.14 -0.27
N LEU A 118 -8.75 -11.98 0.74
CA LEU A 118 -9.33 -13.33 0.82
C LEU A 118 -10.84 -13.32 1.02
N SER A 119 -11.40 -12.23 1.55
CA SER A 119 -12.83 -12.11 1.82
C SER A 119 -13.60 -11.36 0.73
N MET A 120 -12.93 -10.86 -0.32
CA MET A 120 -13.57 -10.06 -1.37
C MET A 120 -14.52 -10.93 -2.21
N THR A 121 -15.77 -10.48 -2.32
CA THR A 121 -16.76 -11.05 -3.23
C THR A 121 -17.48 -9.92 -3.96
N VAL A 122 -17.99 -10.16 -5.17
CA VAL A 122 -18.68 -9.14 -5.95
C VAL A 122 -19.98 -8.67 -5.26
N GLU A 123 -20.59 -9.53 -4.45
CA GLU A 123 -21.77 -9.21 -3.61
C GLU A 123 -21.50 -8.05 -2.65
N LYS A 124 -20.30 -8.01 -2.02
CA LYS A 124 -19.91 -6.92 -1.11
C LYS A 124 -19.89 -5.55 -1.78
N TYR A 125 -19.86 -5.52 -3.11
CA TYR A 125 -19.87 -4.31 -3.94
C TYR A 125 -21.20 -4.12 -4.67
N GLY A 126 -22.29 -4.73 -4.18
CA GLY A 126 -23.62 -4.58 -4.75
C GLY A 126 -23.79 -5.25 -6.11
N GLY A 127 -22.97 -6.25 -6.43
CA GLY A 127 -22.95 -6.90 -7.74
C GLY A 127 -22.20 -6.13 -8.82
N ASP A 128 -21.62 -4.97 -8.51
CA ASP A 128 -20.87 -4.17 -9.47
C ASP A 128 -19.46 -4.75 -9.68
N VAL A 129 -19.27 -5.47 -10.79
CA VAL A 129 -18.00 -6.08 -11.19
C VAL A 129 -16.88 -5.05 -11.32
N LYS A 130 -17.19 -3.82 -11.77
CA LYS A 130 -16.20 -2.76 -11.93
C LYS A 130 -15.67 -2.30 -10.59
N LYS A 131 -16.55 -2.01 -9.63
CA LYS A 131 -16.15 -1.61 -8.27
C LYS A 131 -15.36 -2.71 -7.57
N TYR A 132 -15.80 -3.96 -7.72
CA TYR A 132 -15.07 -5.11 -7.21
C TYR A 132 -13.64 -5.18 -7.78
N ALA A 133 -13.51 -5.11 -9.12
CA ALA A 133 -12.22 -5.19 -9.79
C ALA A 133 -11.30 -4.01 -9.42
N GLU A 134 -11.81 -2.78 -9.40
CA GLU A 134 -11.06 -1.59 -8.97
C GLU A 134 -10.49 -1.76 -7.57
N ARG A 135 -11.32 -2.23 -6.61
CA ARG A 135 -10.85 -2.48 -5.25
C ARG A 135 -9.84 -3.63 -5.19
N TRP A 136 -10.04 -4.68 -5.99
CA TRP A 136 -9.16 -5.84 -6.02
C TRP A 136 -7.75 -5.45 -6.47
N PHE A 137 -7.65 -4.63 -7.53
CA PHE A 137 -6.37 -4.08 -8.00
C PHE A 137 -5.72 -3.16 -6.96
N GLN A 138 -6.50 -2.31 -6.28
CA GLN A 138 -5.97 -1.45 -5.21
C GLN A 138 -5.37 -2.25 -4.06
N VAL A 139 -6.07 -3.30 -3.60
CA VAL A 139 -5.59 -4.17 -2.52
C VAL A 139 -4.33 -4.91 -2.94
N ARG A 140 -4.31 -5.48 -4.16
CA ARG A 140 -3.12 -6.13 -4.71
C ARG A 140 -1.93 -5.18 -4.76
N GLN A 141 -2.12 -3.99 -5.33
CA GLN A 141 -1.08 -2.97 -5.42
C GLN A 141 -0.56 -2.56 -4.04
N ALA A 142 -1.44 -2.42 -3.06
CA ALA A 142 -1.05 -2.09 -1.68
C ALA A 142 -0.23 -3.22 -1.02
N MET A 143 -0.53 -4.49 -1.34
CA MET A 143 0.24 -5.65 -0.87
C MET A 143 1.62 -5.70 -1.54
N ASP A 144 1.70 -5.48 -2.85
CA ASP A 144 2.97 -5.42 -3.59
C ASP A 144 3.87 -4.28 -3.06
N GLN A 145 3.29 -3.10 -2.79
CA GLN A 145 4.00 -1.96 -2.17
C GLN A 145 4.50 -2.26 -0.76
N ALA A 146 3.84 -3.17 -0.04
CA ALA A 146 4.27 -3.63 1.27
C ALA A 146 5.28 -4.81 1.19
N GLY A 147 5.74 -5.17 -0.01
CA GLY A 147 6.69 -6.26 -0.24
C GLY A 147 6.07 -7.66 -0.21
N PHE A 148 4.75 -7.77 -0.30
CA PHE A 148 4.03 -9.04 -0.31
C PHE A 148 3.44 -9.31 -1.69
N SER A 149 4.08 -10.20 -2.45
CA SER A 149 3.62 -10.59 -3.78
C SER A 149 2.79 -11.88 -3.73
N ILE A 150 1.65 -11.88 -4.42
CA ILE A 150 0.75 -13.05 -4.51
C ILE A 150 1.03 -13.78 -5.83
N PRO A 151 1.25 -15.10 -5.83
CA PRO A 151 1.38 -15.85 -7.09
C PRO A 151 0.12 -15.75 -7.97
N ASP A 152 0.28 -15.67 -9.29
CA ASP A 152 -0.83 -15.52 -10.26
C ASP A 152 -1.93 -16.58 -10.07
N GLU A 153 -1.57 -17.83 -9.76
CA GLU A 153 -2.53 -18.91 -9.51
C GLU A 153 -3.44 -18.61 -8.32
N ARG A 154 -2.89 -18.06 -7.23
CA ARG A 154 -3.66 -17.63 -6.06
C ARG A 154 -4.50 -16.40 -6.38
N GLN A 155 -4.03 -15.54 -7.28
CA GLN A 155 -4.80 -14.41 -7.78
C GLN A 155 -6.03 -14.86 -8.58
N ILE A 156 -5.84 -15.79 -9.50
CA ILE A 156 -6.93 -16.38 -10.30
C ILE A 156 -7.93 -17.08 -9.40
N ASN A 157 -7.49 -17.91 -8.45
CA ASN A 157 -8.40 -18.61 -7.53
C ASN A 157 -9.25 -17.66 -6.68
N ASN A 158 -8.66 -16.55 -6.21
CA ASN A 158 -9.41 -15.54 -5.46
C ASN A 158 -10.46 -14.85 -6.34
N LEU A 159 -10.13 -14.53 -7.59
CA LEU A 159 -11.08 -13.95 -8.55
C LEU A 159 -12.21 -14.91 -8.91
N ILE A 160 -11.89 -16.20 -9.14
CA ILE A 160 -12.89 -17.24 -9.38
C ILE A 160 -13.88 -17.30 -8.21
N HIS A 161 -13.37 -17.32 -6.97
CA HIS A 161 -14.23 -17.31 -5.80
C HIS A 161 -15.06 -16.02 -5.74
N GLY A 162 -14.42 -14.85 -5.85
CA GLY A 162 -15.08 -13.57 -5.63
C GLY A 162 -16.12 -13.22 -6.69
N LEU A 163 -15.87 -13.53 -7.95
CA LEU A 163 -16.81 -13.34 -9.07
C LEU A 163 -17.86 -14.46 -9.11
N GLY A 164 -17.48 -15.68 -8.77
CA GLY A 164 -18.32 -16.87 -8.81
C GLY A 164 -19.49 -16.85 -7.83
N THR A 165 -19.52 -15.93 -6.86
CA THR A 165 -20.66 -15.80 -5.94
C THR A 165 -21.93 -15.36 -6.67
N LEU A 166 -21.83 -14.43 -7.63
CA LEU A 166 -22.96 -13.98 -8.45
C LEU A 166 -22.90 -14.42 -9.91
N TYR A 167 -21.71 -14.67 -10.45
CA TYR A 167 -21.50 -14.95 -11.86
C TYR A 167 -20.82 -16.30 -12.13
N PRO A 168 -21.26 -17.42 -11.51
CA PRO A 168 -20.57 -18.70 -11.63
C PRO A 168 -20.47 -19.20 -13.09
N ASN A 169 -21.52 -18.96 -13.89
CA ASN A 169 -21.56 -19.37 -15.29
C ASN A 169 -20.57 -18.56 -16.16
N TYR A 170 -20.44 -17.25 -15.92
CA TYR A 170 -19.50 -16.42 -16.69
C TYR A 170 -18.05 -16.73 -16.33
N VAL A 171 -17.79 -17.06 -15.07
CA VAL A 171 -16.48 -17.53 -14.63
C VAL A 171 -16.15 -18.87 -15.31
N ALA A 172 -17.08 -19.83 -15.33
CA ALA A 172 -16.85 -21.13 -15.98
C ALA A 172 -16.52 -20.97 -17.48
N VAL A 173 -17.30 -20.15 -18.20
CA VAL A 173 -17.06 -19.87 -19.62
C VAL A 173 -15.71 -19.16 -19.83
N ALA A 174 -15.38 -18.15 -19.00
CA ALA A 174 -14.09 -17.47 -19.09
C ALA A 174 -12.91 -18.44 -18.85
N LEU A 175 -13.05 -19.41 -17.96
CA LEU A 175 -12.01 -20.42 -17.71
C LEU A 175 -11.85 -21.41 -18.88
N ASP A 176 -12.95 -21.71 -19.58
CA ASP A 176 -12.97 -22.57 -20.76
C ASP A 176 -12.40 -21.88 -22.00
N ASP A 177 -12.76 -20.63 -22.26
CA ASP A 177 -12.23 -19.83 -23.39
C ASP A 177 -10.71 -19.70 -23.34
N HIS A 178 -10.13 -19.67 -22.13
CA HIS A 178 -8.69 -19.60 -21.93
C HIS A 178 -8.02 -20.98 -21.73
N LYS A 179 -8.67 -22.09 -22.10
CA LYS A 179 -8.01 -23.40 -22.19
C LYS A 179 -7.02 -23.41 -23.38
N GLY A 180 -5.82 -22.90 -23.15
CA GLY A 180 -4.72 -22.88 -24.14
C GLY A 180 -3.85 -21.63 -24.09
N GLU A 181 -4.35 -20.55 -23.48
CA GLU A 181 -3.60 -19.31 -23.28
C GLU A 181 -3.09 -19.19 -21.83
N ARG A 182 -2.07 -18.34 -21.61
CA ARG A 182 -1.59 -18.04 -20.27
C ARG A 182 -2.70 -17.32 -19.50
N ARG A 183 -3.28 -18.01 -18.52
CA ARG A 183 -4.31 -17.44 -17.64
C ARG A 183 -3.69 -16.34 -16.81
N THR A 184 -4.28 -15.14 -16.88
CA THR A 184 -3.90 -14.01 -16.04
C THR A 184 -5.14 -13.50 -15.30
N PRO A 185 -4.96 -12.90 -14.11
CA PRO A 185 -6.03 -12.22 -13.39
C PRO A 185 -6.77 -11.18 -14.24
N ALA A 186 -6.03 -10.42 -15.06
CA ALA A 186 -6.60 -9.41 -15.94
C ALA A 186 -7.55 -10.01 -17.00
N ASN A 187 -7.14 -11.09 -17.65
CA ASN A 187 -7.97 -11.76 -18.65
C ASN A 187 -9.29 -12.27 -18.06
N LEU A 188 -9.24 -12.85 -16.85
CA LEU A 188 -10.44 -13.35 -16.19
C LEU A 188 -11.43 -12.23 -15.84
N ILE A 189 -10.94 -11.10 -15.29
CA ILE A 189 -11.80 -9.94 -14.98
C ILE A 189 -12.42 -9.38 -16.25
N SER A 190 -11.62 -9.16 -17.31
CA SER A 190 -12.13 -8.62 -18.58
C SER A 190 -13.18 -9.54 -19.20
N ALA A 191 -12.95 -10.85 -19.22
CA ALA A 191 -13.88 -11.82 -19.79
C ALA A 191 -15.23 -11.88 -19.06
N VAL A 192 -15.25 -11.71 -17.74
CA VAL A 192 -16.50 -11.64 -16.96
C VAL A 192 -17.18 -10.29 -17.14
N PHE A 193 -16.41 -9.20 -17.14
CA PHE A 193 -16.93 -7.84 -17.32
C PHE A 193 -17.64 -7.65 -18.66
N GLU A 194 -17.01 -8.06 -19.78
CA GLU A 194 -17.61 -7.96 -21.12
C GLU A 194 -18.96 -8.70 -21.21
N ARG A 195 -19.08 -9.84 -20.54
CA ARG A 195 -20.33 -10.63 -20.52
C ARG A 195 -21.43 -9.97 -19.71
N VAL A 196 -21.08 -9.38 -18.57
CA VAL A 196 -22.04 -8.64 -17.74
C VAL A 196 -22.56 -7.42 -18.50
N GLU A 197 -21.68 -6.66 -19.18
CA GLU A 197 -22.09 -5.50 -19.99
C GLU A 197 -23.01 -5.89 -21.17
N LEU A 198 -22.71 -7.00 -21.86
CA LEU A 198 -23.55 -7.51 -22.95
C LEU A 198 -24.96 -7.87 -22.45
N MET A 199 -25.07 -8.49 -21.26
CA MET A 199 -26.37 -8.84 -20.68
C MET A 199 -27.15 -7.60 -20.24
N SER A 200 -26.49 -6.65 -19.57
CA SER A 200 -27.12 -5.40 -19.16
C SER A 200 -27.62 -4.58 -20.35
N SER A 201 -26.84 -4.52 -21.44
CA SER A 201 -27.23 -3.82 -22.67
C SER A 201 -28.41 -4.50 -23.38
N SER A 202 -28.45 -5.84 -23.37
CA SER A 202 -29.56 -6.61 -23.96
C SER A 202 -30.87 -6.47 -23.15
N ALA A 203 -30.77 -6.27 -21.83
CA ALA A 203 -31.93 -6.04 -20.97
C ALA A 203 -32.56 -4.66 -21.19
N THR A 204 -31.76 -3.63 -21.50
CA THR A 204 -32.26 -2.26 -21.76
C THR A 204 -32.97 -2.13 -23.12
N ILE A 205 -32.48 -2.83 -24.15
CA ILE A 205 -33.09 -2.80 -25.49
C ILE A 205 -34.49 -3.45 -25.51
N ASN A 206 -34.74 -4.40 -24.60
CA ASN A 206 -36.05 -5.05 -24.49
C ASN A 206 -37.06 -4.27 -23.62
N SER A 207 -36.61 -3.37 -22.73
CA SER A 207 -37.53 -2.51 -21.98
C SER A 207 -38.05 -1.33 -22.79
N ASP A 208 -37.29 -0.85 -23.78
CA ASP A 208 -37.68 0.29 -24.62
C ASP A 208 -38.62 -0.08 -25.78
N ASN A 209 -38.90 -1.37 -25.99
CA ASN A 209 -39.83 -1.87 -27.01
C ASN A 209 -41.24 -2.20 -26.45
N ILE A 210 -41.53 -1.78 -25.22
CA ILE A 210 -42.85 -1.88 -24.60
C ILE A 210 -43.27 -0.47 -24.17
N ASP A 211 -43.46 0.44 -25.13
CA ASP A 211 -44.39 1.56 -24.95
C ASP A 211 -45.06 1.88 -26.30
N ASP A 212 -46.37 1.71 -26.31
CA ASP A 212 -47.26 1.95 -27.43
C ASP A 212 -47.39 3.47 -27.69
N GLY A 213 -47.60 3.82 -28.96
CA GLY A 213 -47.48 5.19 -29.46
C GLY A 213 -48.16 6.30 -28.65
N ALA A 214 -47.41 7.38 -28.41
CA ALA A 214 -47.88 8.75 -28.59
C ALA A 214 -46.73 9.77 -28.47
N SER A 215 -46.70 10.68 -29.44
CA SER A 215 -46.21 12.07 -29.36
C SER A 215 -44.70 12.35 -29.41
N ASP A 216 -44.36 13.14 -30.43
CA ASP A 216 -43.15 13.91 -30.63
C ASP A 216 -42.72 14.74 -29.40
N HIS A 217 -41.42 14.69 -29.06
CA HIS A 217 -40.54 15.86 -29.15
C HIS A 217 -39.06 15.48 -28.92
N GLN A 218 -38.22 15.90 -29.85
CA GLN A 218 -36.76 15.87 -29.80
C GLN A 218 -36.20 16.64 -28.59
N THR A 219 -35.16 16.11 -27.92
CA THR A 219 -33.81 16.72 -27.96
C THR A 219 -32.72 15.85 -27.29
N ALA A 220 -31.77 15.44 -28.13
CA ALA A 220 -30.33 15.28 -27.92
C ALA A 220 -29.80 14.61 -26.64
N SER A 221 -29.52 13.31 -26.73
CA SER A 221 -28.44 12.66 -25.97
C SER A 221 -27.43 12.06 -26.94
N ALA A 222 -26.24 12.64 -27.00
CA ALA A 222 -25.07 12.02 -27.62
C ALA A 222 -23.83 12.39 -26.77
N ARG A 223 -23.60 11.62 -25.70
CA ARG A 223 -22.27 11.49 -25.12
C ARG A 223 -21.71 10.14 -25.49
N ASN A 224 -21.12 10.09 -26.69
CA ASN A 224 -20.14 9.09 -27.05
C ASN A 224 -18.96 9.23 -26.08
N TRP A 225 -18.76 8.24 -25.22
CA TRP A 225 -17.51 8.09 -24.46
C TRP A 225 -16.85 6.78 -24.86
N SER A 226 -15.82 6.91 -25.70
CA SER A 226 -14.90 5.87 -26.12
C SER A 226 -14.04 5.41 -24.94
N GLY A 227 -14.55 4.47 -24.13
CA GLY A 227 -13.85 3.86 -23.00
C GLY A 227 -12.94 2.68 -23.33
N ARG A 228 -12.61 2.45 -24.61
CA ARG A 228 -11.62 1.45 -25.03
C ARG A 228 -10.21 2.02 -24.90
N GLN A 229 -9.66 2.12 -23.69
CA GLN A 229 -8.21 2.13 -23.47
C GLN A 229 -7.84 2.19 -21.98
N ARG A 230 -7.24 1.10 -21.46
CA ARG A 230 -6.22 0.99 -20.38
C ARG A 230 -6.48 -0.17 -19.40
N TRP A 231 -6.29 -1.40 -19.86
CA TRP A 231 -6.02 -2.52 -18.95
C TRP A 231 -4.75 -3.30 -19.31
N ARG A 232 -4.05 -2.91 -20.37
CA ARG A 232 -2.81 -3.57 -20.84
C ARG A 232 -1.51 -3.04 -20.20
N ARG A 233 -1.58 -2.29 -19.10
CA ARG A 233 -0.38 -1.74 -18.43
C ARG A 233 -0.41 -1.97 -16.92
N TYR A 234 -0.69 -3.20 -16.47
CA TYR A 234 -0.46 -3.66 -15.09
C TYR A 234 -0.18 -5.15 -15.06
#